data_AF-A0A397G108-F1
#
_entry.id   AF-A0A397G108-F1
#
_cell.length_a   1.000
_cell.length_b   1.000
_cell.length_c   1.000
_cell.angle_alpha   90.00
_cell.angle_beta   90.00
_cell.angle_gamma   90.00
#
_symmetry.space_group_name_H-M   'P 1'
#
loop_
_entity.id
_entity.type
_entity.pdbx_description
1 polymer ?
#
loop_
_entity_poly.entity_id
_entity_poly.type
_entity_poly.pdbx_seq_one_letter_code
_entity_poly.pdbx_strand_id
1 'polypeptide(L)'
;MTQEHVLPPVPARHADFVPYIQSRPNKPISDLMGPYNDYDAMMRRTFAQLPGHPATKDNFMNIVPLFDASGSVNLKVRARDLSAESQEIKSKYMMVLKDEDRRPDGSPAVVASLKEFQTNFSIFCEGSLSNLDWNNVVAAGSAVATSLLPIPEKYAHSKRGLRQFYHEKFAPASDVDLFLYGLSEEQAMEKIKQIKASVRSSILPETTTVRTKHAITITYNGRQVYLAPRAVGAYITQINNIDLSRRSPSYESRLSKYSRRGFEIFWPDLDRSRVDPMIFERNFARTFGLARLLVLEKLPKPSDRQAYLRKRRQGRGRPNNYISATPLEECLKDDHNDEIADCVEEDEASEYHTCTIPYGIEFNAKKIEKCLYNQDQLLNTEWNRPEGRGVNLHRHPAFFGSVVDVMSDCCGYCPQPATLEERVVAAKEGKRCVGRSNFPQGQLSK
;
A
#
# COMPACT_ATOMS: atom_id res chain seq x y z
N MET A 1 4.18 -14.15 -36.26
CA MET A 1 5.11 -14.99 -35.48
C MET A 1 4.86 -14.72 -34.02
N THR A 2 4.44 -15.72 -33.25
CA THR A 2 4.33 -15.61 -31.79
C THR A 2 5.74 -15.58 -31.20
N GLN A 3 6.11 -14.50 -30.50
CA GLN A 3 7.20 -14.60 -29.55
C GLN A 3 6.70 -15.45 -28.38
N GLU A 4 7.21 -16.67 -28.26
CA GLU A 4 7.23 -17.33 -26.96
C GLU A 4 8.07 -16.43 -26.04
N HIS A 5 7.44 -15.85 -25.01
CA HIS A 5 8.11 -14.94 -24.09
C HIS A 5 9.00 -15.72 -23.11
N VAL A 6 10.10 -16.26 -23.66
CA VAL A 6 11.16 -16.94 -22.92
C VAL A 6 11.62 -16.03 -21.78
N LEU A 7 11.50 -16.54 -20.56
CA LEU A 7 11.90 -15.81 -19.37
C LEU A 7 13.43 -15.63 -19.37
N PRO A 8 13.96 -14.46 -19.01
CA PRO A 8 15.40 -14.23 -19.02
C PRO A 8 16.11 -15.12 -17.99
N PRO A 9 17.36 -15.55 -18.24
CA PRO A 9 18.09 -16.40 -17.31
C PRO A 9 18.46 -15.63 -16.03
N VAL A 10 18.15 -16.18 -14.86
CA VAL A 10 18.59 -15.65 -13.56
C VAL A 10 19.90 -16.31 -13.10
N PRO A 11 20.86 -15.56 -12.50
CA PRO A 11 22.16 -16.08 -12.07
C PRO A 11 22.12 -17.21 -11.02
N ALA A 12 21.03 -17.29 -10.26
CA ALA A 12 20.70 -18.34 -9.30
C ALA A 12 19.17 -18.35 -9.10
N ARG A 13 18.57 -19.47 -8.66
CA ARG A 13 17.12 -19.55 -8.43
C ARG A 13 16.71 -18.62 -7.28
N HIS A 14 15.45 -18.22 -7.23
CA HIS A 14 14.93 -17.34 -6.18
C HIS A 14 15.08 -17.88 -4.74
N ALA A 15 15.03 -19.22 -4.57
CA ALA A 15 15.34 -19.87 -3.30
C ALA A 15 16.81 -19.70 -2.86
N ASP A 16 17.74 -19.62 -3.81
CA ASP A 16 19.19 -19.51 -3.56
C ASP A 16 19.68 -18.05 -3.56
N PHE A 17 18.76 -17.07 -3.64
CA PHE A 17 19.07 -15.66 -3.86
C PHE A 17 19.84 -14.99 -2.71
N VAL A 18 19.52 -15.32 -1.46
CA VAL A 18 20.23 -14.78 -0.28
C VAL A 18 21.69 -15.28 -0.24
N PRO A 19 21.99 -16.59 -0.38
CA PRO A 19 23.35 -17.09 -0.62
C PRO A 19 24.06 -16.47 -1.84
N TYR A 20 23.35 -16.24 -2.94
CA TYR A 20 23.90 -15.61 -4.15
C TYR A 20 24.41 -14.19 -3.88
N ILE A 21 23.69 -13.40 -3.08
CA ILE A 21 24.13 -12.07 -2.63
C ILE A 21 25.29 -12.17 -1.64
N GLN A 22 25.18 -13.03 -0.62
CA GLN A 22 26.18 -13.18 0.44
C GLN A 22 27.57 -13.54 -0.12
N SER A 23 27.61 -14.44 -1.12
CA SER A 23 28.85 -14.83 -1.82
C SER A 23 29.47 -13.74 -2.71
N ARG A 24 28.84 -12.56 -2.82
CA ARG A 24 29.31 -11.41 -3.63
C ARG A 24 29.27 -10.12 -2.80
N PRO A 25 30.08 -9.97 -1.73
CA PRO A 25 30.07 -8.78 -0.87
C PRO A 25 30.41 -7.50 -1.63
N ASN A 26 31.48 -7.55 -2.44
CA ASN A 26 32.06 -6.37 -3.09
C ASN A 26 31.33 -5.92 -4.38
N LYS A 27 30.19 -6.54 -4.74
CA LYS A 27 29.38 -6.10 -5.89
C LYS A 27 28.20 -5.22 -5.42
N PRO A 28 27.90 -4.13 -6.14
CA PRO A 28 26.70 -3.34 -5.89
C PRO A 28 25.43 -4.18 -5.97
N ILE A 29 24.48 -3.95 -5.06
CA ILE A 29 23.20 -4.67 -5.04
C ILE A 29 22.37 -4.36 -6.29
N SER A 30 22.49 -3.17 -6.88
CA SER A 30 21.90 -2.80 -8.18
C SER A 30 22.19 -3.84 -9.26
N ASP A 31 23.45 -4.25 -9.36
CA ASP A 31 23.98 -5.05 -10.45
C ASP A 31 23.63 -6.54 -10.24
N LEU A 32 23.62 -6.96 -8.97
CA LEU A 32 23.12 -8.27 -8.55
C LEU A 32 21.59 -8.38 -8.70
N MET A 33 20.86 -7.27 -8.63
CA MET A 33 19.41 -7.18 -8.77
C MET A 33 18.92 -7.15 -10.22
N GLY A 34 19.71 -6.59 -11.16
CA GLY A 34 19.30 -6.35 -12.56
C GLY A 34 18.55 -7.54 -13.21
N PRO A 35 19.19 -8.72 -13.35
CA PRO A 35 18.56 -9.89 -13.98
C PRO A 35 17.25 -10.35 -13.31
N TYR A 36 17.11 -10.14 -12.00
CA TYR A 36 15.90 -10.48 -11.25
C TYR A 36 14.77 -9.45 -11.44
N ASN A 37 15.11 -8.18 -11.66
CA ASN A 37 14.13 -7.15 -12.02
C ASN A 37 13.56 -7.39 -13.43
N ASP A 38 14.43 -7.77 -14.38
CA ASP A 38 14.04 -8.13 -15.75
C ASP A 38 13.17 -9.39 -15.78
N TYR A 39 13.52 -10.40 -14.96
CA TYR A 39 12.73 -11.61 -14.78
C TYR A 39 11.34 -11.32 -14.22
N ASP A 40 11.24 -10.57 -13.11
CA ASP A 40 9.95 -10.19 -12.51
C ASP A 40 9.12 -9.32 -13.48
N ALA A 41 9.76 -8.43 -14.26
CA ALA A 41 9.09 -7.64 -15.29
C ALA A 41 8.51 -8.50 -16.43
N MET A 42 9.23 -9.54 -16.88
CA MET A 42 8.71 -10.48 -17.87
C MET A 42 7.61 -11.36 -17.28
N MET A 43 7.81 -11.93 -16.08
CA MET A 43 6.81 -12.73 -15.36
C MET A 43 5.48 -11.99 -15.18
N ARG A 44 5.50 -10.67 -14.92
CA ARG A 44 4.28 -9.84 -14.88
C ARG A 44 3.53 -9.79 -16.20
N ARG A 45 4.25 -9.63 -17.33
CA ARG A 45 3.65 -9.63 -18.66
C ARG A 45 3.06 -11.00 -18.97
N THR A 46 3.82 -12.07 -18.74
CA THR A 46 3.38 -13.46 -18.92
C THR A 46 2.14 -13.77 -18.07
N PHE A 47 2.09 -13.37 -16.80
CA PHE A 47 0.93 -13.59 -15.94
C PHE A 47 -0.31 -12.80 -16.39
N ALA A 48 -0.13 -11.57 -16.89
CA ALA A 48 -1.22 -10.72 -17.37
C ALA A 48 -1.73 -11.09 -18.78
N GLN A 49 -0.89 -11.70 -19.63
CA GLN A 49 -1.19 -11.92 -21.05
C GLN A 49 -1.32 -13.41 -21.43
N LEU A 50 -0.70 -14.32 -20.68
CA LEU A 50 -0.63 -15.76 -20.99
C LEU A 50 -0.88 -16.63 -19.74
N PRO A 51 -2.11 -16.66 -19.17
CA PRO A 51 -2.40 -17.37 -17.92
C PRO A 51 -2.06 -18.87 -17.93
N GLY A 52 -2.10 -19.53 -19.10
CA GLY A 52 -1.78 -20.95 -19.26
C GLY A 52 -0.29 -21.30 -19.43
N HIS A 53 0.62 -20.31 -19.44
CA HIS A 53 2.05 -20.54 -19.63
C HIS A 53 2.65 -21.40 -18.49
N PRO A 54 3.56 -22.36 -18.74
CA PRO A 54 4.05 -23.28 -17.69
C PRO A 54 4.57 -22.60 -16.41
N ALA A 55 5.18 -21.42 -16.54
CA ALA A 55 5.70 -20.64 -15.42
C ALA A 55 4.64 -20.06 -14.46
N THR A 56 3.38 -19.92 -14.88
CA THR A 56 2.31 -19.42 -13.99
C THR A 56 1.79 -20.49 -13.01
N LYS A 57 2.17 -21.77 -13.21
CA LYS A 57 1.72 -22.91 -12.40
C LYS A 57 2.49 -23.06 -11.09
N ASP A 58 3.69 -22.48 -10.98
CA ASP A 58 4.48 -22.46 -9.75
C ASP A 58 4.31 -21.11 -9.03
N ASN A 59 3.51 -21.13 -7.96
CA ASN A 59 3.23 -19.98 -7.11
C ASN A 59 4.48 -19.39 -6.43
N PHE A 60 5.59 -20.13 -6.37
CA PHE A 60 6.83 -19.73 -5.71
C PHE A 60 7.91 -19.24 -6.68
N MET A 61 7.70 -19.35 -8.00
CA MET A 61 8.74 -19.17 -9.02
C MET A 61 9.44 -17.81 -8.99
N ASN A 62 8.77 -16.75 -8.53
CA ASN A 62 9.24 -15.36 -8.56
C ASN A 62 9.30 -14.71 -7.14
N ILE A 63 9.40 -15.52 -6.08
CA ILE A 63 9.50 -15.04 -4.69
C ILE A 63 10.64 -15.70 -3.92
N VAL A 64 11.26 -14.92 -3.04
CA VAL A 64 12.40 -15.32 -2.20
C VAL A 64 11.87 -15.76 -0.83
N PRO A 65 12.13 -17.01 -0.39
CA PRO A 65 11.98 -17.39 1.01
C PRO A 65 13.06 -16.67 1.82
N LEU A 66 12.66 -15.80 2.75
CA LEU A 66 13.61 -14.97 3.49
C LEU A 66 14.38 -15.75 4.56
N PHE A 67 13.68 -16.65 5.26
CA PHE A 67 14.24 -17.51 6.30
C PHE A 67 14.58 -18.89 5.74
N ASP A 68 15.69 -19.46 6.22
CA ASP A 68 16.12 -20.82 5.86
C ASP A 68 15.28 -21.91 6.56
N ALA A 69 15.63 -23.18 6.34
CA ALA A 69 14.95 -24.33 6.92
C ALA A 69 15.07 -24.43 8.47
N SER A 70 15.98 -23.67 9.10
CA SER A 70 16.04 -23.51 10.57
C SER A 70 15.15 -22.38 11.09
N GLY A 71 14.57 -21.58 10.20
CA GLY A 71 13.85 -20.35 10.52
C GLY A 71 14.77 -19.15 10.78
N SER A 72 16.03 -19.20 10.36
CA SER A 72 17.04 -18.15 10.57
C SER A 72 17.30 -17.34 9.29
N VAL A 73 17.85 -16.13 9.42
CA VAL A 73 18.35 -15.35 8.27
C VAL A 73 19.57 -14.50 8.64
N ASN A 74 20.59 -14.51 7.79
CA ASN A 74 21.82 -13.71 7.93
C ASN A 74 21.90 -12.66 6.81
N LEU A 75 20.88 -11.81 6.71
CA LEU A 75 20.83 -10.71 5.76
C LEU A 75 21.39 -9.45 6.43
N LYS A 76 22.44 -8.89 5.85
CA LYS A 76 23.14 -7.71 6.38
C LYS A 76 22.91 -6.48 5.51
N VAL A 77 22.90 -5.31 6.15
CA VAL A 77 22.92 -4.01 5.48
C VAL A 77 24.22 -3.86 4.72
N ARG A 78 24.16 -3.29 3.51
CA ARG A 78 25.30 -2.72 2.78
C ARG A 78 25.07 -1.23 2.70
N ALA A 79 25.72 -0.48 3.59
CA ALA A 79 25.52 0.96 3.72
C ALA A 79 26.24 1.72 2.58
N ARG A 80 25.79 2.95 2.32
CA ARG A 80 26.44 3.86 1.37
C ARG A 80 27.65 4.54 2.02
N ASP A 81 28.81 4.47 1.37
CA ASP A 81 29.94 5.33 1.72
C ASP A 81 29.74 6.73 1.13
N LEU A 82 29.14 7.61 1.94
CA LEU A 82 28.93 9.01 1.58
C LEU A 82 30.24 9.81 1.45
N SER A 83 31.39 9.29 1.88
CA SER A 83 32.69 9.95 1.69
C SER A 83 33.28 9.65 0.30
N ALA A 84 33.15 8.42 -0.19
CA ALA A 84 33.63 7.99 -1.51
C ALA A 84 32.70 8.37 -2.68
N GLU A 85 31.39 8.56 -2.43
CA GLU A 85 30.43 8.90 -3.49
C GLU A 85 30.64 10.30 -4.12
N SER A 86 30.55 10.39 -5.45
CA SER A 86 30.56 11.67 -6.16
C SER A 86 29.30 12.50 -5.93
N GLN A 87 29.40 13.82 -6.10
CA GLN A 87 28.27 14.73 -5.92
C GLN A 87 27.15 14.50 -6.96
N GLU A 88 27.49 14.02 -8.15
CA GLU A 88 26.54 13.59 -9.18
C GLU A 88 25.69 12.41 -8.69
N ILE A 89 26.33 11.37 -8.16
CA ILE A 89 25.64 10.19 -7.60
C ILE A 89 24.74 10.62 -6.44
N LYS A 90 25.24 11.44 -5.51
CA LYS A 90 24.45 11.99 -4.39
C LYS A 90 23.20 12.74 -4.85
N SER A 91 23.28 13.51 -5.94
CA SER A 91 22.14 14.28 -6.47
C SER A 91 20.98 13.43 -7.02
N LYS A 92 21.25 12.16 -7.38
CA LYS A 92 20.26 11.20 -7.93
C LYS A 92 19.39 10.52 -6.88
N TYR A 93 19.73 10.68 -5.60
CA TYR A 93 18.89 10.24 -4.48
C TYR A 93 17.82 11.28 -4.17
N MET A 94 16.65 10.81 -3.75
CA MET A 94 15.52 11.61 -3.27
C MET A 94 15.10 11.17 -1.87
N MET A 95 14.62 12.11 -1.06
CA MET A 95 14.25 11.87 0.35
C MET A 95 15.40 11.21 1.12
N VAL A 96 16.59 11.82 0.98
CA VAL A 96 17.86 11.38 1.56
C VAL A 96 17.72 11.23 3.08
N LEU A 97 18.13 10.08 3.62
CA LEU A 97 18.09 9.85 5.08
C LEU A 97 19.14 10.70 5.78
N LYS A 98 18.82 11.15 7.00
CA LYS A 98 19.81 11.69 7.92
C LYS A 98 20.73 10.57 8.40
N ASP A 99 21.90 10.91 8.90
CA ASP A 99 22.85 9.93 9.41
C ASP A 99 22.36 9.22 10.69
N GLU A 100 21.45 9.86 11.46
CA GLU A 100 20.74 9.23 12.59
C GLU A 100 19.69 8.18 12.17
N ASP A 101 19.21 8.21 10.92
CA ASP A 101 18.23 7.27 10.34
C ASP A 101 18.90 6.19 9.45
N ARG A 102 20.23 6.27 9.26
CA ARG A 102 21.01 5.27 8.52
C ARG A 102 21.40 4.12 9.43
N ARG A 103 21.24 2.88 8.95
CA ARG A 103 21.71 1.68 9.64
C ARG A 103 23.21 1.46 9.33
N PRO A 104 24.04 1.09 10.32
CA PRO A 104 25.46 0.83 10.09
C PRO A 104 25.73 -0.27 9.06
N ASP A 105 26.88 -0.21 8.39
CA ASP A 105 27.29 -1.29 7.49
C ASP A 105 27.42 -2.62 8.24
N GLY A 106 27.01 -3.71 7.60
CA GLY A 106 27.07 -5.05 8.19
C GLY A 106 26.07 -5.33 9.32
N SER A 107 25.24 -4.35 9.74
CA SER A 107 24.17 -4.57 10.72
C SER A 107 23.06 -5.46 10.14
N PRO A 108 22.15 -6.03 10.95
CA PRO A 108 21.01 -6.79 10.43
C PRO A 108 20.15 -5.95 9.48
N ALA A 109 19.82 -6.49 8.31
CA ALA A 109 18.91 -5.88 7.34
C ALA A 109 17.43 -6.14 7.68
N VAL A 110 17.16 -7.24 8.38
CA VAL A 110 15.87 -7.70 8.88
C VAL A 110 16.07 -8.36 10.25
N VAL A 111 14.98 -8.66 10.96
CA VAL A 111 14.93 -9.54 12.13
C VAL A 111 15.64 -10.88 11.89
N ALA A 112 16.31 -11.42 12.92
CA ALA A 112 17.24 -12.54 12.77
C ALA A 112 16.55 -13.91 12.59
N SER A 113 15.28 -14.04 12.99
CA SER A 113 14.53 -15.30 12.90
C SER A 113 13.04 -15.12 12.58
N LEU A 114 12.44 -16.17 12.04
CA LEU A 114 10.99 -16.27 11.78
C LEU A 114 10.19 -16.15 13.08
N LYS A 115 10.71 -16.64 14.21
CA LYS A 115 10.08 -16.53 15.53
C LYS A 115 10.05 -15.09 16.05
N GLU A 116 11.12 -14.33 15.79
CA GLU A 116 11.19 -12.90 16.08
C GLU A 116 10.18 -12.13 15.21
N PHE A 117 10.16 -12.38 13.88
CA PHE A 117 9.15 -11.83 12.98
C PHE A 117 7.71 -12.12 13.47
N GLN A 118 7.39 -13.38 13.78
CA GLN A 118 6.06 -13.78 14.25
C GLN A 118 5.67 -13.08 15.55
N THR A 119 6.64 -12.85 16.45
CA THR A 119 6.43 -12.10 17.70
C THR A 119 6.17 -10.62 17.42
N ASN A 120 6.99 -10.01 16.56
CA ASN A 120 6.88 -8.60 16.19
C ASN A 120 5.56 -8.30 15.48
N PHE A 121 5.18 -9.11 14.49
CA PHE A 121 3.89 -8.95 13.81
C PHE A 121 2.72 -9.21 14.76
N SER A 122 2.80 -10.22 15.63
CA SER A 122 1.77 -10.48 16.65
C SER A 122 1.50 -9.27 17.54
N ILE A 123 2.54 -8.49 17.87
CA ILE A 123 2.39 -7.23 18.61
C ILE A 123 1.91 -6.11 17.68
N PHE A 124 2.42 -6.00 16.45
CA PHE A 124 2.02 -5.01 15.44
C PHE A 124 0.52 -4.98 15.13
N CYS A 125 -0.24 -6.04 15.46
CA CYS A 125 -1.70 -6.06 15.34
C CYS A 125 -2.42 -6.58 16.59
N GLU A 126 -1.83 -6.39 17.77
CA GLU A 126 -2.47 -6.65 19.06
C GLU A 126 -3.03 -8.09 19.24
N GLY A 127 -2.37 -9.08 18.63
CA GLY A 127 -2.71 -10.50 18.74
C GLY A 127 -4.05 -10.92 18.09
N SER A 128 -4.69 -10.01 17.35
CA SER A 128 -6.10 -10.03 16.92
C SER A 128 -6.62 -11.22 16.10
N LEU A 129 -5.80 -12.26 15.86
CA LEU A 129 -6.16 -13.61 15.40
C LEU A 129 -4.96 -14.57 15.47
N SER A 130 -4.41 -14.75 16.68
CA SER A 130 -3.70 -16.00 17.04
C SER A 130 -4.43 -17.27 16.55
N ASN A 131 -5.74 -17.14 16.31
CA ASN A 131 -6.72 -18.16 15.98
C ASN A 131 -7.09 -18.23 14.47
N LEU A 132 -6.40 -17.57 13.53
CA LEU A 132 -6.70 -17.76 12.09
C LEU A 132 -5.96 -18.95 11.47
N ASP A 133 -6.67 -19.70 10.63
CA ASP A 133 -6.09 -20.65 9.71
C ASP A 133 -5.61 -20.02 8.38
N TRP A 134 -4.36 -20.30 8.05
CA TRP A 134 -3.59 -19.67 6.96
C TRP A 134 -3.67 -20.37 5.61
N ASN A 135 -4.37 -21.49 5.53
CA ASN A 135 -4.62 -22.12 4.22
C ASN A 135 -5.37 -21.12 3.33
N ASN A 136 -4.82 -20.86 2.14
CA ASN A 136 -5.35 -19.93 1.14
C ASN A 136 -5.37 -18.44 1.54
N VAL A 137 -4.61 -18.03 2.56
CA VAL A 137 -4.45 -16.61 2.97
C VAL A 137 -2.97 -16.21 2.99
N VAL A 138 -2.66 -15.00 2.51
CA VAL A 138 -1.32 -14.38 2.61
C VAL A 138 -1.48 -12.99 3.21
N ALA A 139 -0.68 -12.68 4.24
CA ALA A 139 -0.50 -11.30 4.70
C ALA A 139 0.62 -10.64 3.89
N ALA A 140 0.44 -9.38 3.50
CA ALA A 140 1.45 -8.62 2.75
C ALA A 140 1.45 -7.14 3.15
N GLY A 141 1.99 -6.29 2.27
CA GLY A 141 1.94 -4.84 2.42
C GLY A 141 2.71 -4.30 3.63
N SER A 142 2.18 -3.22 4.22
CA SER A 142 2.97 -2.40 5.15
C SER A 142 3.23 -3.08 6.50
N ALA A 143 2.32 -3.96 6.93
CA ALA A 143 2.41 -4.71 8.17
C ALA A 143 3.56 -5.73 8.16
N VAL A 144 3.70 -6.52 7.07
CA VAL A 144 4.85 -7.42 6.87
C VAL A 144 6.14 -6.62 6.84
N ALA A 145 6.14 -5.51 6.09
CA ALA A 145 7.34 -4.72 5.88
C ALA A 145 7.87 -4.10 7.19
N THR A 146 6.99 -3.51 8.00
CA THR A 146 7.35 -2.93 9.30
C THR A 146 7.75 -4.01 10.33
N SER A 147 7.11 -5.19 10.32
CA SER A 147 7.41 -6.27 11.28
C SER A 147 8.72 -7.03 10.99
N LEU A 148 9.25 -6.90 9.77
CA LEU A 148 10.56 -7.43 9.37
C LEU A 148 11.75 -6.55 9.77
N LEU A 149 11.54 -5.26 10.06
CA LEU A 149 12.63 -4.35 10.36
C LEU A 149 13.21 -4.61 11.76
N PRO A 150 14.55 -4.52 11.94
CA PRO A 150 15.16 -4.51 13.26
C PRO A 150 14.64 -3.32 14.07
N ILE A 151 14.31 -3.56 15.34
CA ILE A 151 13.70 -2.56 16.21
C ILE A 151 14.79 -1.88 17.04
N PRO A 152 14.76 -0.54 17.21
CA PRO A 152 15.72 0.15 18.07
C PRO A 152 15.69 -0.40 19.50
N GLU A 153 16.86 -0.66 20.10
CA GLU A 153 17.02 -1.32 21.41
C GLU A 153 16.14 -0.70 22.51
N LYS A 154 16.02 0.64 22.50
CA LYS A 154 15.15 1.45 23.37
C LYS A 154 13.70 0.96 23.45
N TYR A 155 13.21 0.27 22.42
CA TYR A 155 11.84 -0.26 22.31
C TYR A 155 11.77 -1.79 22.33
N ALA A 156 12.86 -2.48 21.97
CA ALA A 156 12.89 -3.94 21.78
C ALA A 156 12.56 -4.75 23.05
N HIS A 157 12.99 -4.30 24.23
CA HIS A 157 12.98 -5.10 25.46
C HIS A 157 11.61 -5.27 26.14
N SER A 158 10.52 -4.67 25.65
CA SER A 158 9.19 -4.85 26.27
C SER A 158 8.03 -4.75 25.29
N LYS A 159 6.97 -5.55 25.50
CA LYS A 159 5.73 -5.48 24.69
C LYS A 159 5.12 -4.07 24.67
N ARG A 160 5.28 -3.27 25.74
CA ARG A 160 4.85 -1.87 25.78
C ARG A 160 5.71 -0.96 24.89
N GLY A 161 7.03 -1.13 24.93
CA GLY A 161 7.95 -0.42 24.04
C GLY A 161 7.71 -0.74 22.56
N LEU A 162 7.48 -2.02 22.25
CA LEU A 162 7.13 -2.49 20.91
C LEU A 162 5.81 -1.88 20.40
N ARG A 163 4.76 -1.87 21.24
CA ARG A 163 3.50 -1.19 20.93
C ARG A 163 3.67 0.31 20.69
N GLN A 164 4.40 1.01 21.56
CA GLN A 164 4.71 2.43 21.40
C GLN A 164 5.49 2.70 20.09
N PHE A 165 6.49 1.87 19.77
CA PHE A 165 7.24 2.00 18.53
C PHE A 165 6.33 1.88 17.31
N TYR A 166 5.48 0.85 17.24
CA TYR A 166 4.61 0.64 16.08
C TYR A 166 3.43 1.60 16.03
N HIS A 167 2.63 1.69 17.08
CA HIS A 167 1.33 2.39 17.07
C HIS A 167 1.38 3.87 17.42
N GLU A 168 2.44 4.36 18.08
CA GLU A 168 2.58 5.80 18.40
C GLU A 168 3.61 6.53 17.51
N LYS A 169 4.55 5.82 16.87
CA LYS A 169 5.70 6.46 16.20
C LYS A 169 5.95 6.06 14.76
N PHE A 170 6.13 4.77 14.48
CA PHE A 170 6.67 4.30 13.21
C PHE A 170 5.60 3.96 12.17
N ALA A 171 4.40 3.59 12.64
CA ALA A 171 3.34 3.05 11.81
C ALA A 171 1.91 3.37 12.34
N PRO A 172 1.62 4.54 12.96
CA PRO A 172 0.36 4.80 13.67
C PRO A 172 -0.90 4.63 12.80
N ALA A 173 -0.81 4.92 11.50
CA ALA A 173 -1.89 4.78 10.52
C ALA A 173 -1.63 3.63 9.52
N SER A 174 -1.24 2.46 10.01
CA SER A 174 -0.89 1.31 9.14
C SER A 174 -1.91 0.18 9.17
N ASP A 175 -2.55 -0.02 8.03
CA ASP A 175 -3.44 -1.15 7.76
C ASP A 175 -2.67 -2.47 7.54
N VAL A 176 -3.39 -3.58 7.62
CA VAL A 176 -2.86 -4.94 7.45
C VAL A 176 -3.51 -5.61 6.25
N ASP A 177 -2.77 -5.71 5.16
CA ASP A 177 -3.29 -6.23 3.89
C ASP A 177 -3.32 -7.77 3.87
N LEU A 178 -4.52 -8.36 3.70
CA LEU A 178 -4.74 -9.80 3.53
C LEU A 178 -5.20 -10.13 2.11
N PHE A 179 -4.63 -11.18 1.54
CA PHE A 179 -4.90 -11.66 0.19
C PHE A 179 -5.35 -13.12 0.22
N LEU A 180 -6.46 -13.42 -0.47
CA LEU A 180 -6.94 -14.78 -0.67
C LEU A 180 -6.44 -15.31 -2.01
N TYR A 181 -6.09 -16.59 -2.08
CA TYR A 181 -5.57 -17.22 -3.30
C TYR A 181 -6.03 -18.67 -3.45
N GLY A 182 -6.25 -19.12 -4.70
CA GLY A 182 -6.59 -20.51 -5.00
C GLY A 182 -7.93 -21.00 -4.43
N LEU A 183 -8.92 -20.11 -4.32
CA LEU A 183 -10.30 -20.40 -3.88
C LEU A 183 -11.29 -20.03 -4.99
N SER A 184 -12.43 -20.73 -5.05
CA SER A 184 -13.60 -20.21 -5.76
C SER A 184 -14.21 -19.00 -5.03
N GLU A 185 -15.13 -18.28 -5.66
CA GLU A 185 -15.84 -17.16 -5.03
C GLU A 185 -16.61 -17.59 -3.77
N GLU A 186 -17.34 -18.71 -3.84
CA GLU A 186 -18.06 -19.30 -2.71
C GLU A 186 -17.11 -19.68 -1.57
N GLN A 187 -15.96 -20.30 -1.89
CA GLN A 187 -14.95 -20.67 -0.90
C GLN A 187 -14.27 -19.44 -0.28
N ALA A 188 -14.00 -18.40 -1.07
CA ALA A 188 -13.47 -17.13 -0.58
C ALA A 188 -14.47 -16.45 0.37
N MET A 189 -15.76 -16.49 0.07
CA MET A 189 -16.83 -15.98 0.93
C MET A 189 -16.89 -16.72 2.28
N GLU A 190 -16.85 -18.06 2.30
CA GLU A 190 -16.74 -18.81 3.55
C GLU A 190 -15.42 -18.54 4.29
N LYS A 191 -14.30 -18.37 3.57
CA LYS A 191 -13.02 -18.00 4.17
C LYS A 191 -13.07 -16.63 4.84
N ILE A 192 -13.77 -15.65 4.26
CA ILE A 192 -13.98 -14.31 4.86
C ILE A 192 -14.84 -14.39 6.13
N LYS A 193 -15.86 -15.26 6.16
CA LYS A 193 -16.63 -15.55 7.38
C LYS A 193 -15.76 -16.19 8.46
N GLN A 194 -14.92 -17.16 8.09
CA GLN A 194 -13.93 -17.77 9.00
C GLN A 194 -12.97 -16.72 9.56
N ILE A 195 -12.44 -15.84 8.72
CA ILE A 195 -11.54 -14.74 9.13
C ILE A 195 -12.22 -13.83 10.15
N LYS A 196 -13.47 -13.38 9.90
CA LYS A 196 -14.19 -12.56 10.90
C LYS A 196 -14.41 -13.31 12.22
N ALA A 197 -14.72 -14.62 12.17
CA ALA A 197 -14.91 -15.43 13.37
C ALA A 197 -13.60 -15.58 14.19
N SER A 198 -12.47 -15.82 13.53
CA SER A 198 -11.15 -15.86 14.17
C SER A 198 -10.73 -14.50 14.75
N VAL A 199 -11.09 -13.38 14.11
CA VAL A 199 -10.86 -12.04 14.70
C VAL A 199 -11.75 -11.79 15.91
N ARG A 200 -13.06 -12.03 15.78
CA ARG A 200 -14.03 -11.78 16.86
C ARG A 200 -13.80 -12.67 18.09
N SER A 201 -13.20 -13.85 17.95
CA SER A 201 -12.79 -14.69 19.09
C SER A 201 -11.50 -14.25 19.77
N SER A 202 -10.76 -13.30 19.17
CA SER A 202 -9.43 -12.86 19.61
C SER A 202 -9.40 -11.43 20.17
N ILE A 203 -10.44 -10.61 19.94
CA ILE A 203 -10.56 -9.25 20.51
C ILE A 203 -11.94 -9.05 21.17
N LEU A 204 -11.96 -8.31 22.28
CA LEU A 204 -13.15 -7.99 23.07
C LEU A 204 -14.11 -6.93 22.47
N PRO A 205 -13.65 -5.89 21.74
CA PRO A 205 -14.55 -4.84 21.22
C PRO A 205 -15.46 -5.27 20.05
N GLU A 206 -16.52 -4.50 19.80
CA GLU A 206 -17.39 -4.64 18.63
C GLU A 206 -16.63 -4.38 17.32
N THR A 207 -16.77 -5.28 16.34
CA THR A 207 -16.08 -5.20 15.03
C THR A 207 -17.06 -5.03 13.86
N THR A 208 -17.20 -3.81 13.37
CA THR A 208 -17.83 -3.52 12.06
C THR A 208 -17.01 -4.17 10.94
N THR A 209 -17.67 -4.66 9.89
CA THR A 209 -16.98 -4.98 8.63
C THR A 209 -17.41 -3.98 7.57
N VAL A 210 -16.44 -3.52 6.76
CA VAL A 210 -16.69 -2.65 5.61
C VAL A 210 -16.22 -3.35 4.34
N ARG A 211 -17.09 -3.36 3.32
CA ARG A 211 -16.82 -3.86 1.96
C ARG A 211 -16.75 -2.69 1.00
N THR A 212 -15.58 -2.51 0.42
CA THR A 212 -15.40 -1.73 -0.82
C THR A 212 -15.52 -2.68 -2.02
N LYS A 213 -15.47 -2.13 -3.24
CA LYS A 213 -15.58 -2.92 -4.48
C LYS A 213 -14.49 -3.99 -4.63
N HIS A 214 -13.30 -3.78 -4.10
CA HIS A 214 -12.12 -4.65 -4.30
C HIS A 214 -11.49 -5.18 -3.01
N ALA A 215 -12.01 -4.82 -1.83
CA ALA A 215 -11.49 -5.28 -0.54
C ALA A 215 -12.60 -5.34 0.53
N ILE A 216 -12.55 -6.37 1.37
CA ILE A 216 -13.36 -6.50 2.60
C ILE A 216 -12.39 -6.38 3.78
N THR A 217 -12.48 -5.28 4.53
CA THR A 217 -11.47 -4.92 5.54
C THR A 217 -11.69 -5.70 6.84
N ILE A 218 -10.82 -6.69 7.08
CA ILE A 218 -10.71 -7.51 8.29
C ILE A 218 -9.20 -7.84 8.49
N THR A 219 -8.69 -7.90 9.73
CA THR A 219 -7.29 -7.60 10.11
C THR A 219 -6.36 -8.80 10.47
N TYR A 220 -5.03 -8.74 10.14
CA TYR A 220 -3.90 -9.61 10.64
C TYR A 220 -3.91 -11.08 10.11
N ASN A 221 -2.90 -11.98 10.02
CA ASN A 221 -1.42 -12.03 9.80
C ASN A 221 -0.92 -13.49 9.59
N GLY A 222 -0.05 -13.69 8.59
CA GLY A 222 0.51 -14.97 8.12
C GLY A 222 1.14 -15.96 9.12
N ARG A 223 1.20 -17.23 8.70
CA ARG A 223 2.17 -18.24 9.20
C ARG A 223 3.59 -18.04 8.64
N GLN A 224 3.74 -17.44 7.45
CA GLN A 224 5.00 -17.38 6.69
C GLN A 224 5.17 -16.05 5.93
N VAL A 225 6.42 -15.67 5.61
CA VAL A 225 6.78 -14.45 4.86
C VAL A 225 7.49 -14.78 3.56
N TYR A 226 7.12 -14.07 2.49
CA TYR A 226 7.79 -14.11 1.20
C TYR A 226 8.08 -12.68 0.73
N LEU A 227 9.24 -12.46 0.12
CA LEU A 227 9.64 -11.17 -0.45
C LEU A 227 9.94 -11.30 -1.94
N ALA A 228 9.56 -10.30 -2.73
CA ALA A 228 10.11 -10.15 -4.08
C ALA A 228 11.61 -9.77 -3.99
N PRO A 229 12.48 -10.19 -4.94
CA PRO A 229 13.91 -9.89 -4.91
C PRO A 229 14.23 -8.41 -4.67
N ARG A 230 13.48 -7.51 -5.33
CA ARG A 230 13.61 -6.05 -5.18
C ARG A 230 13.37 -5.55 -3.75
N ALA A 231 12.52 -6.22 -2.97
CA ALA A 231 12.28 -5.87 -1.57
C ALA A 231 13.46 -6.32 -0.70
N VAL A 232 13.99 -7.53 -0.92
CA VAL A 232 15.24 -8.01 -0.28
C VAL A 232 16.39 -7.05 -0.58
N GLY A 233 16.53 -6.62 -1.84
CA GLY A 233 17.49 -5.58 -2.24
C GLY A 233 17.33 -4.28 -1.47
N ALA A 234 16.11 -3.75 -1.36
CA ALA A 234 15.82 -2.54 -0.58
C ALA A 234 16.09 -2.69 0.92
N TYR A 235 15.84 -3.86 1.53
CA TYR A 235 16.21 -4.12 2.93
C TYR A 235 17.72 -4.14 3.15
N ILE A 236 18.50 -4.61 2.18
CA ILE A 236 19.97 -4.58 2.25
C ILE A 236 20.50 -3.16 2.14
N THR A 237 20.01 -2.36 1.20
CA THR A 237 20.60 -1.05 0.87
C THR A 237 19.98 0.14 1.58
N GLN A 238 18.78 -0.01 2.16
CA GLN A 238 17.87 1.10 2.47
C GLN A 238 17.45 1.93 1.23
N ILE A 239 17.43 1.36 0.02
CA ILE A 239 17.11 2.10 -1.22
C ILE A 239 15.93 1.46 -1.97
N ASN A 240 14.88 2.24 -2.21
CA ASN A 240 13.85 1.95 -3.21
C ASN A 240 14.22 2.57 -4.56
N ASN A 241 14.59 1.74 -5.53
CA ASN A 241 14.82 2.20 -6.90
C ASN A 241 13.49 2.55 -7.59
N ILE A 242 13.43 3.67 -8.30
CA ILE A 242 12.30 4.03 -9.16
C ILE A 242 12.27 3.13 -10.39
N ASP A 243 11.10 2.56 -10.69
CA ASP A 243 10.83 1.77 -11.89
C ASP A 243 9.53 2.25 -12.53
N LEU A 244 9.67 2.93 -13.68
CA LEU A 244 8.56 3.52 -14.42
C LEU A 244 7.59 2.47 -15.00
N SER A 245 8.04 1.23 -15.22
CA SER A 245 7.19 0.14 -15.72
C SER A 245 6.15 -0.35 -14.70
N ARG A 246 6.23 0.15 -13.46
CA ARG A 246 5.41 -0.28 -12.31
C ARG A 246 4.57 0.85 -11.71
N ARG A 247 4.45 1.99 -12.41
CA ARG A 247 3.80 3.20 -11.91
C ARG A 247 2.27 3.06 -11.84
N SER A 248 1.76 2.66 -10.68
CA SER A 248 0.34 2.79 -10.29
C SER A 248 0.02 4.21 -9.78
N PRO A 249 -1.24 4.68 -9.73
CA PRO A 249 -1.61 5.99 -9.15
C PRO A 249 -1.15 6.21 -7.70
N SER A 250 -1.00 5.11 -6.95
CA SER A 250 -0.55 5.08 -5.55
C SER A 250 0.94 4.74 -5.41
N TYR A 251 1.75 4.83 -6.48
CA TYR A 251 3.18 4.50 -6.44
C TYR A 251 3.99 5.58 -5.72
N GLU A 252 3.74 6.85 -6.04
CA GLU A 252 4.37 8.03 -5.47
C GLU A 252 4.10 8.14 -3.96
N SER A 253 2.84 7.97 -3.52
CA SER A 253 2.47 7.93 -2.08
C SER A 253 3.14 6.75 -1.35
N ARG A 254 3.25 5.56 -1.97
CA ARG A 254 3.97 4.43 -1.35
C ARG A 254 5.46 4.70 -1.17
N LEU A 255 6.13 5.28 -2.17
CA LEU A 255 7.54 5.67 -2.04
C LEU A 255 7.74 6.69 -0.90
N SER A 256 6.90 7.72 -0.83
CA SER A 256 6.95 8.71 0.26
C SER A 256 6.57 8.15 1.64
N LYS A 257 5.82 7.04 1.70
CA LYS A 257 5.53 6.31 2.95
C LYS A 257 6.73 5.46 3.39
N TYR A 258 7.43 4.82 2.46
CA TYR A 258 8.60 4.01 2.81
C TYR A 258 9.83 4.84 3.17
N SER A 259 9.99 6.07 2.66
CA SER A 259 11.06 6.97 3.10
C SER A 259 10.93 7.39 4.57
N ARG A 260 9.71 7.66 5.03
CA ARG A 260 9.39 7.85 6.47
C ARG A 260 9.67 6.61 7.33
N ARG A 261 9.91 5.44 6.72
CA ARG A 261 10.23 4.16 7.37
C ARG A 261 11.69 3.73 7.15
N GLY A 262 12.58 4.67 6.82
CA GLY A 262 14.02 4.41 6.72
C GLY A 262 14.50 3.87 5.37
N PHE A 263 13.89 4.27 4.25
CA PHE A 263 14.32 3.90 2.90
C PHE A 263 14.46 5.11 1.95
N GLU A 264 15.67 5.42 1.51
CA GLU A 264 15.93 6.39 0.45
C GLU A 264 15.27 5.99 -0.87
N ILE A 265 15.02 6.97 -1.75
CA ILE A 265 14.55 6.74 -3.11
C ILE A 265 15.70 7.03 -4.07
N PHE A 266 15.92 6.20 -5.08
CA PHE A 266 16.99 6.42 -6.08
C PHE A 266 16.45 6.32 -7.51
N TRP A 267 16.91 7.22 -8.38
CA TRP A 267 16.65 7.16 -9.82
C TRP A 267 17.91 7.55 -10.61
N PRO A 268 18.52 6.63 -11.39
CA PRO A 268 19.74 6.92 -12.14
C PRO A 268 19.64 8.09 -13.14
N ASP A 269 18.45 8.42 -13.64
CA ASP A 269 18.24 9.46 -14.66
C ASP A 269 17.76 10.81 -14.07
N LEU A 270 17.73 10.94 -12.74
CA LEU A 270 17.34 12.18 -12.08
C LEU A 270 18.39 13.27 -12.28
N ASP A 271 18.01 14.30 -13.03
CA ASP A 271 18.77 15.55 -13.16
C ASP A 271 18.04 16.69 -12.43
N ARG A 272 18.63 17.16 -11.33
CA ARG A 272 18.07 18.25 -10.52
C ARG A 272 18.20 19.63 -11.17
N SER A 273 19.05 19.82 -12.18
CA SER A 273 19.20 21.10 -12.89
C SER A 273 17.99 21.42 -13.78
N ARG A 274 17.31 20.38 -14.29
CA ARG A 274 16.12 20.47 -15.15
C ARG A 274 14.80 20.66 -14.39
N VAL A 275 14.84 20.83 -13.07
CA VAL A 275 13.66 20.97 -12.21
C VAL A 275 13.19 22.42 -12.15
N ASP A 276 12.07 22.72 -12.81
CA ASP A 276 11.35 24.00 -12.71
C ASP A 276 11.02 24.36 -11.23
N PRO A 277 11.55 25.46 -10.67
CA PRO A 277 11.26 25.87 -9.30
C PRO A 277 9.77 26.19 -9.04
N MET A 278 8.95 26.39 -10.08
CA MET A 278 7.51 26.60 -9.90
C MET A 278 6.73 25.33 -9.53
N ILE A 279 7.31 24.12 -9.57
CA ILE A 279 6.60 22.91 -9.12
C ILE A 279 6.10 23.01 -7.67
N PHE A 280 6.85 23.71 -6.80
CA PHE A 280 6.50 23.93 -5.39
C PHE A 280 5.35 24.95 -5.19
N GLU A 281 4.90 25.61 -6.25
CA GLU A 281 3.75 26.54 -6.23
C GLU A 281 2.47 25.94 -6.84
N ARG A 282 2.53 24.73 -7.43
CA ARG A 282 1.39 24.05 -8.05
C ARG A 282 0.46 23.44 -6.99
N ASN A 283 -0.82 23.25 -7.33
CA ASN A 283 -1.77 22.55 -6.46
C ASN A 283 -1.34 21.08 -6.33
N PHE A 284 -1.11 20.62 -5.09
CA PHE A 284 -0.66 19.27 -4.77
C PHE A 284 -1.56 18.17 -5.32
N ALA A 285 -2.89 18.37 -5.28
CA ALA A 285 -3.89 17.44 -5.82
C ALA A 285 -3.81 17.27 -7.35
N ARG A 286 -3.11 18.18 -8.05
CA ARG A 286 -2.89 18.14 -9.51
C ARG A 286 -1.41 17.96 -9.89
N THR A 287 -0.57 17.53 -8.94
CA THR A 287 0.83 17.13 -9.21
C THR A 287 1.02 15.64 -9.00
N PHE A 288 1.54 14.99 -10.04
CA PHE A 288 1.76 13.56 -10.15
C PHE A 288 3.21 13.26 -10.54
N GLY A 289 3.66 12.00 -10.42
CA GLY A 289 4.98 11.58 -10.87
C GLY A 289 6.12 12.20 -10.06
N LEU A 290 7.26 12.42 -10.74
CA LEU A 290 8.45 13.03 -10.16
C LEU A 290 8.15 14.37 -9.46
N ALA A 291 7.25 15.19 -10.03
CA ALA A 291 6.89 16.47 -9.44
C ALA A 291 6.22 16.30 -8.05
N ARG A 292 5.38 15.27 -7.86
CA ARG A 292 4.79 14.94 -6.56
C ARG A 292 5.87 14.51 -5.56
N LEU A 293 6.80 13.65 -5.97
CA LEU A 293 7.91 13.18 -5.13
C LEU A 293 8.88 14.31 -4.73
N LEU A 294 9.22 15.21 -5.66
CA LEU A 294 10.06 16.39 -5.38
C LEU A 294 9.38 17.38 -4.42
N VAL A 295 8.06 17.58 -4.56
CA VAL A 295 7.29 18.40 -3.60
C VAL A 295 7.28 17.74 -2.22
N LEU A 296 7.07 16.42 -2.13
CA LEU A 296 7.06 15.67 -0.87
C LEU A 296 8.44 15.63 -0.18
N GLU A 297 9.53 15.61 -0.95
CA GLU A 297 10.90 15.70 -0.44
C GLU A 297 11.15 17.03 0.31
N LYS A 298 10.56 18.13 -0.17
CA LYS A 298 10.86 19.48 0.31
C LYS A 298 9.81 20.07 1.25
N LEU A 299 8.55 19.68 1.07
CA LEU A 299 7.37 20.23 1.75
C LEU A 299 6.44 19.07 2.14
N PRO A 300 6.83 18.22 3.10
CA PRO A 300 6.08 17.02 3.43
C PRO A 300 4.70 17.34 4.01
N LYS A 301 4.53 18.23 5.00
CA LYS A 301 3.21 18.42 5.60
C LYS A 301 2.28 19.31 4.75
N PRO A 302 0.94 19.18 4.88
CA PRO A 302 0.01 20.13 4.26
C PRO A 302 0.23 21.56 4.74
N SER A 303 0.57 21.73 6.03
CA SER A 303 0.95 22.99 6.66
C SER A 303 2.22 23.60 6.06
N ASP A 304 3.26 22.81 5.79
CA ASP A 304 4.49 23.27 5.12
C ASP A 304 4.20 23.83 3.72
N ARG A 305 3.37 23.12 2.95
CA ARG A 305 2.92 23.53 1.61
C ARG A 305 2.16 24.85 1.66
N GLN A 306 1.22 25.01 2.59
CA GLN A 306 0.49 26.27 2.80
C GLN A 306 1.42 27.41 3.25
N ALA A 307 2.35 27.15 4.17
CA ALA A 307 3.32 28.14 4.65
C ALA A 307 4.29 28.59 3.54
N TYR A 308 4.71 27.68 2.65
CA TYR A 308 5.52 28.00 1.47
C TYR A 308 4.76 28.90 0.50
N LEU A 309 3.51 28.56 0.16
CA LEU A 309 2.64 29.38 -0.68
C LEU A 309 2.40 30.78 -0.07
N ARG A 310 2.22 30.87 1.25
CA ARG A 310 2.08 32.15 1.98
C ARG A 310 3.34 33.02 1.84
N LYS A 311 4.54 32.46 2.08
CA LYS A 311 5.81 33.16 1.89
C LYS A 311 5.99 33.65 0.44
N ARG A 312 5.60 32.85 -0.55
CA ARG A 312 5.67 33.22 -1.99
C ARG A 312 4.63 34.28 -2.39
N ARG A 313 3.47 34.36 -1.72
CA ARG A 313 2.51 35.48 -1.89
C ARG A 313 3.04 36.79 -1.29
N GLN A 314 3.60 36.73 -0.07
CA GLN A 314 4.21 37.88 0.60
C GLN A 314 5.36 38.48 -0.23
N GLY A 315 6.27 37.63 -0.73
CA GLY A 315 7.37 38.04 -1.63
C GLY A 315 6.94 38.57 -3.01
N ARG A 316 5.63 38.56 -3.33
CA ARG A 316 5.02 39.17 -4.52
C ARG A 316 4.10 40.34 -4.18
N GLY A 317 4.15 40.85 -2.95
CA GLY A 317 3.30 41.95 -2.47
C GLY A 317 1.79 41.63 -2.42
N ARG A 318 1.39 40.36 -2.56
CA ARG A 318 -0.02 39.98 -2.56
C ARG A 318 -0.54 39.82 -1.13
N PRO A 319 -1.73 40.35 -0.80
CA PRO A 319 -2.32 40.17 0.53
C PRO A 319 -2.56 38.68 0.83
N ASN A 320 -2.54 38.36 2.12
CA ASN A 320 -2.81 37.00 2.58
C ASN A 320 -4.33 36.79 2.67
N ASN A 321 -4.92 35.99 1.77
CA ASN A 321 -6.31 35.55 1.91
C ASN A 321 -6.42 34.72 3.21
N TYR A 322 -7.08 35.28 4.22
CA TYR A 322 -7.53 34.54 5.40
C TYR A 322 -8.75 33.70 5.02
N ILE A 323 -8.54 32.63 4.24
CA ILE A 323 -9.48 31.52 4.21
C ILE A 323 -9.26 30.79 5.53
N SER A 324 -10.14 31.02 6.50
CA SER A 324 -10.22 30.22 7.71
C SER A 324 -10.78 28.85 7.36
N ALA A 325 -9.93 27.98 6.83
CA ALA A 325 -10.12 26.55 7.00
C ALA A 325 -10.06 26.29 8.51
N THR A 326 -11.23 26.20 9.14
CA THR A 326 -11.34 25.55 10.45
C THR A 326 -10.68 24.19 10.33
N PRO A 327 -9.71 23.84 11.20
CA PRO A 327 -9.31 22.45 11.32
C PRO A 327 -10.58 21.64 11.60
N LEU A 328 -10.84 20.60 10.81
CA LEU A 328 -11.64 19.51 11.35
C LEU A 328 -10.82 18.88 12.49
N GLU A 329 -11.51 18.35 13.50
CA GLU A 329 -10.88 17.79 14.70
C GLU A 329 -9.87 16.70 14.33
N GLU A 330 -8.79 16.59 15.11
CA GLU A 330 -7.48 16.08 14.70
C GLU A 330 -7.47 14.60 14.26
N CYS A 331 -7.92 14.35 13.04
CA CYS A 331 -7.80 13.05 12.40
C CYS A 331 -6.31 12.75 12.16
N LEU A 332 -5.79 11.69 12.80
CA LEU A 332 -4.39 11.24 12.67
C LEU A 332 -3.95 10.96 11.22
N LYS A 333 -4.89 10.90 10.28
CA LYS A 333 -4.61 10.79 8.84
C LYS A 333 -4.41 12.12 8.11
N ASP A 334 -4.93 13.25 8.60
CA ASP A 334 -4.82 14.54 7.90
C ASP A 334 -3.37 15.08 7.93
N ASP A 335 -2.68 14.89 9.05
CA ASP A 335 -1.25 15.18 9.19
C ASP A 335 -0.36 14.12 8.49
N HIS A 336 -0.98 13.08 7.91
CA HIS A 336 -0.36 11.99 7.14
C HIS A 336 -0.96 11.82 5.73
N ASN A 337 -1.63 12.86 5.19
CA ASN A 337 -2.42 12.76 3.96
C ASN A 337 -1.63 12.28 2.72
N ASP A 338 -0.30 12.37 2.74
CA ASP A 338 0.57 11.86 1.66
C ASP A 338 0.65 10.32 1.60
N GLU A 339 0.26 9.63 2.67
CA GLU A 339 0.10 8.17 2.69
C GLU A 339 -1.21 7.72 2.01
N ILE A 340 -2.17 8.65 1.87
CA ILE A 340 -3.39 8.47 1.09
C ILE A 340 -3.06 8.72 -0.39
N ALA A 341 -3.72 7.96 -1.25
CA ALA A 341 -3.62 8.13 -2.69
C ALA A 341 -4.73 9.07 -3.17
N ASP A 342 -4.50 10.39 -3.09
CA ASP A 342 -5.39 11.43 -3.65
C ASP A 342 -5.55 11.25 -5.17
N CYS A 343 -6.46 10.36 -5.57
CA CYS A 343 -6.82 10.11 -6.96
C CYS A 343 -8.19 10.74 -7.21
N VAL A 344 -8.21 12.06 -7.41
CA VAL A 344 -9.44 12.79 -7.72
C VAL A 344 -9.67 12.80 -9.23
N GLU A 345 -10.66 12.02 -9.68
CA GLU A 345 -11.39 12.21 -10.93
C GLU A 345 -10.55 12.40 -12.22
N GLU A 346 -9.78 11.38 -12.60
CA GLU A 346 -9.47 11.08 -14.02
C GLU A 346 -9.73 9.58 -14.26
N ASP A 347 -10.40 9.24 -15.36
CA ASP A 347 -10.85 7.87 -15.66
C ASP A 347 -9.66 6.93 -15.98
N GLU A 348 -9.88 5.61 -15.83
CA GLU A 348 -9.07 4.47 -16.34
C GLU A 348 -7.90 3.88 -15.51
N ALA A 349 -7.43 4.47 -14.40
CA ALA A 349 -6.31 3.89 -13.62
C ALA A 349 -6.73 3.16 -12.33
N SER A 350 -6.45 1.85 -12.22
CA SER A 350 -6.96 0.90 -11.20
C SER A 350 -7.18 1.43 -9.78
N GLU A 351 -8.44 1.75 -9.47
CA GLU A 351 -8.92 2.32 -8.20
C GLU A 351 -9.05 1.26 -7.09
N TYR A 352 -8.05 1.15 -6.22
CA TYR A 352 -8.13 0.35 -4.98
C TYR A 352 -8.68 1.15 -3.78
N HIS A 353 -9.11 2.39 -3.98
CA HIS A 353 -9.75 3.26 -2.98
C HIS A 353 -10.98 3.93 -3.61
N THR A 354 -12.17 3.48 -3.24
CA THR A 354 -13.46 4.10 -3.62
C THR A 354 -14.04 4.97 -2.50
N CYS A 355 -13.51 4.84 -1.28
CA CYS A 355 -13.88 5.59 -0.08
C CYS A 355 -12.70 5.55 0.90
N THR A 356 -12.35 6.70 1.51
CA THR A 356 -11.38 6.76 2.61
C THR A 356 -12.13 6.54 3.92
N ILE A 357 -12.00 5.34 4.50
CA ILE A 357 -12.57 5.03 5.82
C ILE A 357 -11.72 5.77 6.89
N PRO A 358 -12.30 6.66 7.70
CA PRO A 358 -11.58 7.34 8.77
C PRO A 358 -11.35 6.40 9.97
N TYR A 359 -10.19 6.51 10.61
CA TYR A 359 -9.87 5.79 11.83
C TYR A 359 -8.86 6.55 12.69
N GLY A 360 -8.76 6.18 13.95
CA GLY A 360 -7.87 6.78 14.95
C GLY A 360 -8.43 6.57 16.35
N ILE A 361 -7.76 7.12 17.37
CA ILE A 361 -8.17 7.01 18.78
C ILE A 361 -9.62 7.49 18.99
N GLU A 362 -10.05 8.48 18.22
CA GLU A 362 -11.39 9.06 18.33
C GLU A 362 -12.49 8.32 17.56
N PHE A 363 -12.14 7.39 16.67
CA PHE A 363 -13.09 6.73 15.75
C PHE A 363 -13.42 5.31 16.22
N ASN A 364 -14.58 5.16 16.87
CA ASN A 364 -15.15 3.85 17.15
C ASN A 364 -16.01 3.32 15.99
N ALA A 365 -16.30 2.02 16.02
CA ALA A 365 -17.19 1.31 15.08
C ALA A 365 -18.44 2.14 14.68
N LYS A 366 -19.18 2.63 15.69
CA LYS A 366 -20.45 3.35 15.51
C LYS A 366 -20.27 4.76 14.91
N LYS A 367 -19.14 5.44 15.14
CA LYS A 367 -18.76 6.68 14.43
C LYS A 367 -18.43 6.39 12.96
N ILE A 368 -17.74 5.29 12.67
CA ILE A 368 -17.39 4.90 11.29
C ILE A 368 -18.67 4.53 10.50
N GLU A 369 -19.55 3.72 11.09
CA GLU A 369 -20.87 3.38 10.52
C GLU A 369 -21.70 4.64 10.27
N LYS A 370 -21.76 5.57 11.24
CA LYS A 370 -22.46 6.86 11.07
C LYS A 370 -21.83 7.73 9.97
N CYS A 371 -20.50 7.73 9.84
CA CYS A 371 -19.80 8.47 8.79
C CYS A 371 -20.13 7.93 7.39
N LEU A 372 -20.05 6.60 7.20
CA LEU A 372 -20.40 5.94 5.95
C LEU A 372 -21.89 6.08 5.62
N TYR A 373 -22.77 5.96 6.61
CA TYR A 373 -24.22 6.19 6.45
C TYR A 373 -24.51 7.63 6.01
N ASN A 374 -23.90 8.62 6.66
CA ASN A 374 -24.06 10.03 6.27
C ASN A 374 -23.55 10.29 4.84
N GLN A 375 -22.44 9.66 4.44
CA GLN A 375 -21.89 9.78 3.08
C GLN A 375 -22.82 9.11 2.04
N ASP A 376 -23.37 7.93 2.36
CA ASP A 376 -24.30 7.21 1.49
C ASP A 376 -25.62 7.97 1.30
N GLN A 377 -26.19 8.52 2.38
CA GLN A 377 -27.34 9.41 2.32
C GLN A 377 -27.02 10.66 1.48
N LEU A 378 -25.88 11.33 1.73
CA LEU A 378 -25.47 12.51 0.98
C LEU A 378 -25.33 12.23 -0.52
N LEU A 379 -24.83 11.06 -0.92
CA LEU A 379 -24.71 10.64 -2.32
C LEU A 379 -26.05 10.28 -2.99
N ASN A 380 -27.09 9.99 -2.22
CA ASN A 380 -28.39 9.52 -2.72
C ASN A 380 -29.55 10.52 -2.53
N THR A 381 -29.33 11.64 -1.83
CA THR A 381 -30.29 12.76 -1.77
C THR A 381 -30.50 13.39 -3.15
N GLU A 382 -31.75 13.79 -3.43
CA GLU A 382 -32.15 14.36 -4.73
C GLU A 382 -31.40 15.67 -5.06
N TRP A 383 -31.06 16.45 -4.02
CA TRP A 383 -30.31 17.70 -4.08
C TRP A 383 -28.84 17.55 -4.49
N ASN A 384 -28.29 16.33 -4.49
CA ASN A 384 -26.89 16.03 -4.81
C ASN A 384 -26.74 15.11 -6.04
N ARG A 385 -27.73 15.17 -6.95
CA ARG A 385 -27.66 14.54 -8.27
C ARG A 385 -26.74 15.38 -9.18
N PRO A 386 -25.77 14.76 -9.89
CA PRO A 386 -24.95 15.48 -10.87
C PRO A 386 -25.78 16.09 -11.98
N GLU A 387 -25.40 17.28 -12.45
CA GLU A 387 -26.03 17.93 -13.60
C GLU A 387 -26.00 16.98 -14.83
N GLY A 388 -27.17 16.75 -15.42
CA GLY A 388 -27.35 15.82 -16.55
C GLY A 388 -27.64 14.34 -16.19
N ARG A 389 -27.63 13.94 -14.90
CA ARG A 389 -27.96 12.54 -14.51
C ARG A 389 -29.48 12.30 -14.47
N GLY A 390 -30.05 11.80 -15.55
CA GLY A 390 -31.47 11.42 -15.64
C GLY A 390 -31.87 10.12 -14.92
N VAL A 391 -30.91 9.27 -14.53
CA VAL A 391 -31.19 7.94 -13.95
C VAL A 391 -31.28 7.96 -12.43
N ASN A 392 -32.27 7.25 -11.86
CA ASN A 392 -32.51 7.17 -10.42
C ASN A 392 -31.89 5.90 -9.80
N LEU A 393 -30.60 5.66 -10.04
CA LEU A 393 -29.84 4.57 -9.44
C LEU A 393 -29.14 5.03 -8.15
N HIS A 394 -29.17 4.19 -7.10
CA HIS A 394 -28.43 4.45 -5.87
C HIS A 394 -26.92 4.25 -6.06
N ARG A 395 -26.13 5.07 -5.38
CA ARG A 395 -24.66 5.09 -5.40
C ARG A 395 -24.14 4.77 -4.00
N HIS A 396 -23.62 3.56 -3.78
CA HIS A 396 -23.05 3.17 -2.49
C HIS A 396 -21.50 3.17 -2.57
N PRO A 397 -20.79 3.99 -1.77
CA PRO A 397 -19.32 4.07 -1.83
C PRO A 397 -18.64 2.87 -1.16
N ALA A 398 -19.28 2.33 -0.11
CA ALA A 398 -18.93 1.10 0.60
C ALA A 398 -20.18 0.58 1.35
N PHE A 399 -20.24 -0.72 1.62
CA PHE A 399 -21.25 -1.32 2.49
C PHE A 399 -20.67 -1.65 3.87
N PHE A 400 -21.45 -1.45 4.93
CA PHE A 400 -21.01 -1.57 6.33
C PHE A 400 -22.08 -2.25 7.20
N GLY A 401 -21.65 -2.98 8.24
CA GLY A 401 -22.55 -3.69 9.17
C GLY A 401 -22.01 -5.05 9.61
N SER A 402 -22.89 -6.04 9.81
CA SER A 402 -22.46 -7.42 10.00
C SER A 402 -21.98 -8.02 8.67
N VAL A 403 -21.22 -9.11 8.73
CA VAL A 403 -20.75 -9.78 7.50
C VAL A 403 -21.91 -10.40 6.71
N VAL A 404 -23.01 -10.79 7.35
CA VAL A 404 -24.19 -11.32 6.64
C VAL A 404 -24.86 -10.19 5.86
N ASP A 405 -25.03 -9.02 6.47
CA ASP A 405 -25.65 -7.86 5.82
C ASP A 405 -24.77 -7.35 4.67
N VAL A 406 -23.47 -7.24 4.90
CA VAL A 406 -22.45 -6.76 3.93
C VAL A 406 -22.18 -7.75 2.78
N MET A 407 -22.48 -9.04 2.97
CA MET A 407 -22.46 -10.06 1.91
C MET A 407 -23.78 -10.16 1.14
N SER A 408 -24.91 -9.82 1.76
CA SER A 408 -26.23 -9.76 1.13
C SER A 408 -26.54 -8.37 0.55
N ASP A 409 -27.80 -8.07 0.23
CA ASP A 409 -28.20 -6.77 -0.33
C ASP A 409 -28.36 -5.74 0.78
N CYS A 410 -27.30 -4.97 1.04
CA CYS A 410 -27.21 -4.05 2.17
C CYS A 410 -28.13 -2.82 2.04
N CYS A 411 -28.66 -2.55 0.85
CA CYS A 411 -29.65 -1.49 0.62
C CYS A 411 -31.08 -2.05 0.71
N GLY A 412 -31.31 -3.30 0.30
CA GLY A 412 -32.60 -4.00 0.29
C GLY A 412 -33.60 -3.50 -0.76
N TYR A 413 -33.54 -2.20 -1.07
CA TYR A 413 -34.42 -1.47 -1.98
C TYR A 413 -33.67 -0.84 -3.16
N CYS A 414 -32.45 -1.31 -3.46
CA CYS A 414 -31.65 -0.78 -4.56
C CYS A 414 -32.35 -1.02 -5.91
N PRO A 415 -32.68 0.03 -6.68
CA PRO A 415 -33.36 -0.09 -7.97
C PRO A 415 -32.45 -0.79 -8.99
N GLN A 416 -33.03 -1.68 -9.79
CA GLN A 416 -32.30 -2.43 -10.82
C GLN A 416 -32.34 -1.67 -12.17
N PRO A 417 -31.23 -1.64 -12.94
CA PRO A 417 -31.17 -0.92 -14.21
C PRO A 417 -31.99 -1.63 -15.31
N ALA A 418 -33.20 -1.14 -15.55
CA ALA A 418 -34.13 -1.72 -16.51
C ALA A 418 -33.77 -1.33 -17.95
N THR A 419 -33.57 -0.03 -18.19
CA THR A 419 -33.29 0.58 -19.50
C THR A 419 -31.84 0.40 -19.94
N LEU A 420 -31.57 0.64 -21.23
CA LEU A 420 -30.21 0.59 -21.78
C LEU A 420 -29.32 1.69 -21.18
N GLU A 421 -29.86 2.89 -20.98
CA GLU A 421 -29.14 4.03 -20.39
C GLU A 421 -28.77 3.76 -18.93
N GLU A 422 -29.71 3.25 -18.11
CA GLU A 422 -29.41 2.82 -16.74
C GLU A 422 -28.34 1.72 -16.70
N ARG A 423 -28.31 0.79 -17.66
CA ARG A 423 -27.27 -0.25 -17.72
C ARG A 423 -25.90 0.33 -18.08
N VAL A 424 -25.83 1.29 -19.00
CA VAL A 424 -24.58 2.00 -19.34
C VAL A 424 -24.08 2.83 -18.16
N VAL A 425 -24.97 3.55 -17.46
CA VAL A 425 -24.61 4.31 -16.26
C VAL A 425 -24.20 3.36 -15.13
N ALA A 426 -24.93 2.27 -14.88
CA ALA A 426 -24.55 1.25 -13.89
C ALA A 426 -23.19 0.61 -14.20
N ALA A 427 -22.87 0.39 -15.47
CA ALA A 427 -21.55 -0.12 -15.90
C ALA A 427 -20.42 0.92 -15.73
N LYS A 428 -20.71 2.23 -15.86
CA LYS A 428 -19.73 3.29 -15.55
C LYS A 428 -19.59 3.51 -14.04
N GLU A 429 -20.68 3.78 -13.33
CA GLU A 429 -20.69 4.03 -11.89
C GLU A 429 -20.26 2.80 -11.08
N GLY A 430 -20.58 1.59 -11.53
CA GLY A 430 -20.08 0.32 -10.99
C GLY A 430 -18.56 0.14 -11.07
N LYS A 431 -17.82 1.05 -11.74
CA LYS A 431 -16.37 1.13 -11.59
C LYS A 431 -15.95 1.65 -10.20
N ARG A 432 -16.72 2.57 -9.59
CA ARG A 432 -16.44 3.20 -8.28
C ARG A 432 -17.39 2.78 -7.16
N CYS A 433 -18.68 2.64 -7.44
CA CYS A 433 -19.69 2.29 -6.45
C CYS A 433 -19.88 0.77 -6.34
N VAL A 434 -20.28 0.32 -5.16
CA VAL A 434 -20.81 -1.03 -4.93
C VAL A 434 -22.31 -1.01 -5.21
N GLY A 435 -22.85 -2.08 -5.79
CA GLY A 435 -24.26 -2.19 -6.13
C GLY A 435 -24.72 -3.64 -6.19
N ARG A 436 -26.04 -3.84 -6.26
CA ARG A 436 -26.71 -5.16 -6.22
C ARG A 436 -26.21 -6.15 -7.29
N SER A 437 -25.73 -5.63 -8.42
CA SER A 437 -25.19 -6.39 -9.57
C SER A 437 -23.67 -6.62 -9.53
N ASN A 438 -22.96 -6.19 -8.48
CA ASN A 438 -21.49 -6.27 -8.42
C ASN A 438 -20.96 -7.52 -7.69
N PHE A 439 -21.83 -8.51 -7.47
CA PHE A 439 -21.40 -9.91 -7.52
C PHE A 439 -21.33 -10.33 -9.00
N PRO A 440 -20.23 -10.94 -9.48
CA PRO A 440 -20.12 -11.44 -10.85
C PRO A 440 -21.01 -12.68 -11.05
N GLN A 441 -22.33 -12.47 -11.18
CA GLN A 441 -23.28 -13.48 -11.65
C GLN A 441 -23.00 -13.85 -13.11
N GLY A 442 -21.97 -14.67 -13.32
CA GLY A 442 -21.68 -15.40 -14.55
C GLY A 442 -21.34 -14.55 -15.77
N GLN A 443 -20.07 -14.11 -15.89
CA GLN A 443 -19.43 -14.15 -17.21
C GLN A 443 -18.90 -15.57 -17.48
N LEU A 444 -19.84 -16.49 -17.68
CA LEU A 444 -19.60 -17.82 -18.23
C LEU A 444 -19.34 -17.70 -19.73
N SER A 445 -18.08 -17.52 -20.13
CA SER A 445 -17.66 -17.58 -21.53
C SER A 445 -16.33 -18.33 -21.70
N LYS A 446 -16.42 -19.66 -21.53
CA LYS A 446 -15.48 -20.72 -21.99
C LYS A 446 -13.98 -20.47 -21.81
#